data_AF-A0A2V9YDU3-F1
#
_entry.id   AF-A0A2V9YDU3-F1
#
_cell.length_a   1.000
_cell.length_b   1.000
_cell.length_c   1.000
_cell.angle_alpha   90.00
_cell.angle_beta   90.00
_cell.angle_gamma   90.00
#
_symmetry.space_group_name_H-M   'P 1'
#
loop_
_entity.id
_entity.type
_entity.pdbx_description
1 polymer ?
#
loop_
_entity_poly.entity_id
_entity_poly.type
_entity_poly.pdbx_seq_one_letter_code
_entity_poly.pdbx_strand_id
1 'polypeptide(L)'
;MMQPWFDPIRFGALYGGIGGGLIGGLGGILGALAGTLAPKGKGRTFVLGAFTLMVVIGVGHLMVGLYALSVGQPYGIWYPLVLIGGILTVVLGALRPTVRRTYEQAEARKMEAAAFRRA
;
A
#
# COMPACT_ATOMS: atom_id res chain seq x y z
N MET A 1 -26.84 14.82 -11.90
CA MET A 1 -26.25 14.01 -10.82
C MET A 1 -26.87 12.63 -10.86
N MET A 2 -26.04 11.58 -10.78
CA MET A 2 -26.53 10.19 -10.69
C MET A 2 -27.13 9.93 -9.30
N GLN A 3 -28.07 9.00 -9.20
CA GLN A 3 -28.53 8.53 -7.88
C GLN A 3 -27.33 7.98 -7.08
N PRO A 4 -27.27 8.23 -5.76
CA PRO A 4 -26.22 7.66 -4.92
C PRO A 4 -26.20 6.14 -5.02
N TRP A 5 -25.02 5.54 -5.22
CA TRP A 5 -24.89 4.07 -5.25
C TRP A 5 -25.20 3.44 -3.90
N PHE A 6 -24.88 4.16 -2.82
CA PHE A 6 -25.06 3.74 -1.44
C PHE A 6 -25.63 4.91 -0.62
N ASP A 7 -26.10 4.61 0.59
CA ASP A 7 -26.35 5.64 1.59
C ASP A 7 -25.02 6.35 1.94
N PRO A 8 -24.87 7.66 1.68
CA PRO A 8 -23.57 8.31 1.78
C PRO A 8 -23.02 8.35 3.21
N ILE A 9 -23.90 8.45 4.21
CA ILE A 9 -23.50 8.56 5.62
C ILE A 9 -23.02 7.20 6.12
N ARG A 10 -23.81 6.14 5.91
CA ARG A 10 -23.46 4.78 6.32
C ARG A 10 -22.23 4.27 5.58
N PHE A 11 -22.17 4.48 4.26
CA PHE A 11 -21.01 4.06 3.48
C PHE A 11 -19.75 4.80 3.91
N GLY A 12 -19.81 6.13 4.02
CA GLY A 12 -18.65 6.93 4.46
C GLY A 12 -18.16 6.53 5.85
N ALA A 13 -19.07 6.28 6.80
CA ALA A 13 -18.72 5.87 8.16
C ALA A 13 -18.08 4.48 8.20
N LEU A 14 -18.69 3.49 7.57
CA LEU A 14 -18.18 2.11 7.58
C LEU A 14 -16.89 1.97 6.77
N TYR A 15 -16.87 2.53 5.56
CA TYR A 15 -15.74 2.41 4.67
C TYR A 15 -14.56 3.25 5.16
N GLY A 16 -14.82 4.47 5.63
CA GLY A 16 -13.79 5.32 6.23
C GLY A 16 -13.24 4.74 7.53
N GLY A 17 -14.12 4.29 8.44
CA GLY A 17 -13.71 3.75 9.73
C GLY A 17 -13.02 2.39 9.63
N ILE A 18 -13.70 1.40 9.07
CA ILE A 18 -13.18 0.03 8.97
C ILE A 18 -12.09 -0.04 7.90
N GLY A 19 -12.32 0.54 6.72
CA GLY A 19 -11.33 0.53 5.64
C GLY A 19 -10.08 1.30 6.02
N GLY A 20 -10.21 2.50 6.60
CA GLY A 20 -9.08 3.27 7.09
C GLY A 20 -8.30 2.55 8.20
N GLY A 21 -8.99 1.98 9.19
CA GLY A 21 -8.37 1.25 10.29
C GLY A 21 -7.63 -0.01 9.83
N LEU A 22 -8.26 -0.82 8.98
CA LEU A 22 -7.63 -2.04 8.43
C LEU A 22 -6.40 -1.71 7.59
N ILE A 23 -6.50 -0.75 6.68
CA ILE A 23 -5.39 -0.35 5.82
C ILE A 23 -4.26 0.28 6.63
N GLY A 24 -4.58 1.13 7.61
CA GLY A 24 -3.59 1.70 8.52
C GLY A 24 -2.85 0.63 9.32
N GLY A 25 -3.57 -0.34 9.88
CA GLY A 25 -2.99 -1.46 10.63
C GLY A 25 -2.11 -2.36 9.76
N LEU A 26 -2.60 -2.76 8.59
CA LEU A 26 -1.82 -3.56 7.63
C LEU A 26 -0.59 -2.81 7.12
N GLY A 27 -0.72 -1.51 6.85
CA GLY A 27 0.39 -0.64 6.47
C GLY A 27 1.46 -0.55 7.55
N GLY A 28 1.06 -0.40 8.82
CA GLY A 28 1.98 -0.40 9.96
C GLY A 28 2.73 -1.71 10.11
N ILE A 29 2.01 -2.85 10.05
CA ILE A 29 2.62 -4.19 10.10
C ILE A 29 3.60 -4.38 8.95
N LEU A 30 3.20 -4.02 7.72
CA LEU A 30 4.04 -4.18 6.54
C LEU A 30 5.29 -3.29 6.60
N GLY A 31 5.15 -2.07 7.11
CA GLY A 31 6.28 -1.17 7.40
C GLY A 31 7.26 -1.77 8.41
N ALA A 32 6.75 -2.33 9.52
CA ALA A 32 7.57 -3.00 10.52
C ALA A 32 8.28 -4.24 9.97
N LEU A 33 7.59 -5.06 9.18
CA LEU A 33 8.18 -6.22 8.50
C LEU A 33 9.27 -5.79 7.52
N ALA A 34 9.04 -4.75 6.73
CA ALA A 34 10.04 -4.22 5.82
C ALA A 34 11.27 -3.69 6.57
N GLY A 35 11.07 -2.88 7.61
CA GLY A 35 12.16 -2.33 8.42
C GLY A 35 12.99 -3.39 9.14
N THR A 36 12.39 -4.52 9.51
CA THR A 36 13.08 -5.59 10.26
C THR A 36 13.68 -6.68 9.36
N LEU A 37 13.00 -7.06 8.27
CA LEU A 37 13.40 -8.16 7.39
C LEU A 37 14.26 -7.72 6.22
N ALA A 38 14.05 -6.51 5.68
CA ALA A 38 14.81 -6.04 4.51
C ALA A 38 16.31 -5.89 4.80
N PRO A 39 16.75 -5.29 5.93
CA PRO A 39 18.19 -5.22 6.25
C PRO A 39 18.84 -6.59 6.43
N LYS A 40 18.06 -7.60 6.82
CA LYS A 40 18.48 -8.99 7.01
C LYS A 40 18.43 -9.82 5.71
N GLY A 41 17.90 -9.25 4.62
CA GLY A 41 17.70 -9.95 3.35
C GLY A 41 16.75 -11.15 3.46
N LYS A 42 15.75 -11.11 4.35
CA LYS A 42 14.80 -12.22 4.57
C LYS A 42 13.40 -11.87 4.04
N GLY A 43 12.67 -12.85 3.48
CA GLY A 43 11.26 -12.65 3.11
C GLY A 43 11.01 -11.66 1.97
N ARG A 44 12.02 -11.43 1.10
CA ARG A 44 11.98 -10.45 -0.01
C ARG A 44 10.71 -10.55 -0.85
N THR A 45 10.39 -11.75 -1.34
CA THR A 45 9.24 -11.97 -2.23
C THR A 45 7.93 -11.66 -1.52
N PHE A 46 7.78 -12.07 -0.26
CA PHE A 46 6.58 -11.80 0.52
C PHE A 46 6.41 -10.29 0.77
N VAL A 47 7.45 -9.61 1.27
CA VAL A 47 7.35 -8.17 1.60
C VAL A 47 7.12 -7.33 0.34
N LEU A 48 7.93 -7.51 -0.70
CA LEU A 48 7.76 -6.75 -1.95
C LEU A 48 6.45 -7.11 -2.68
N GLY A 49 6.02 -8.37 -2.59
CA GLY A 49 4.72 -8.83 -3.08
C GLY A 49 3.57 -8.13 -2.36
N ALA A 50 3.60 -8.06 -1.03
CA ALA A 50 2.59 -7.37 -0.23
C ALA A 50 2.53 -5.87 -0.54
N PHE A 51 3.67 -5.18 -0.69
CA PHE A 51 3.70 -3.79 -1.18
C PHE A 51 3.03 -3.66 -2.55
N THR A 52 3.34 -4.58 -3.47
CA THR A 52 2.76 -4.56 -4.83
C THR A 52 1.25 -4.77 -4.79
N LEU A 53 0.78 -5.75 -4.01
CA LEU A 53 -0.65 -6.03 -3.84
C LEU A 53 -1.39 -4.82 -3.27
N MET A 54 -0.85 -4.20 -2.23
CA MET A 54 -1.46 -3.01 -1.62
C MET A 54 -1.53 -1.83 -2.60
N VAL A 55 -0.49 -1.63 -3.42
CA VAL A 55 -0.51 -0.61 -4.47
C VAL A 55 -1.57 -0.91 -5.53
N VAL A 56 -1.69 -2.16 -5.99
CA VAL A 56 -2.73 -2.55 -6.98
C VAL A 56 -4.13 -2.32 -6.42
N ILE A 57 -4.37 -2.70 -5.16
CA ILE A 57 -5.62 -2.42 -4.45
C ILE A 57 -5.86 -0.91 -4.40
N GLY A 58 -4.84 -0.12 -4.08
CA GLY A 58 -4.88 1.33 -4.05
C GLY A 58 -5.27 1.95 -5.39
N VAL A 59 -4.65 1.49 -6.48
CA VAL A 59 -4.97 1.96 -7.84
C VAL A 59 -6.43 1.64 -8.16
N GLY A 60 -6.91 0.44 -7.82
CA GLY A 60 -8.31 0.07 -8.00
C GLY A 60 -9.27 1.01 -7.26
N HIS A 61 -8.99 1.32 -5.99
CA HIS A 61 -9.80 2.26 -5.21
C HIS A 61 -9.77 3.67 -5.80
N LEU A 62 -8.59 4.12 -6.25
CA LEU A 62 -8.43 5.44 -6.84
C LEU A 62 -9.21 5.56 -8.15
N MET A 63 -9.15 4.54 -9.02
CA MET A 63 -9.92 4.50 -10.26
C MET A 63 -11.43 4.57 -10.00
N VAL A 64 -11.94 3.76 -9.06
CA VAL A 64 -13.36 3.77 -8.70
C VAL A 64 -13.76 5.09 -8.05
N GLY A 65 -12.93 5.65 -7.17
CA GLY A 65 -13.18 6.93 -6.52
C GLY A 65 -13.20 8.12 -7.49
N LEU A 66 -12.27 8.15 -8.45
CA LEU A 66 -12.25 9.18 -9.49
C LEU A 66 -13.44 9.05 -10.45
N TYR A 67 -13.86 7.83 -10.77
CA TYR A 67 -15.09 7.60 -11.53
C TYR A 67 -16.33 8.04 -10.75
N ALA A 68 -16.41 7.71 -9.45
CA ALA A 68 -17.50 8.17 -8.58
C ALA A 68 -17.58 9.70 -8.54
N LEU A 69 -16.42 10.37 -8.46
CA LEU A 69 -16.34 11.83 -8.52
C LEU A 69 -16.83 12.37 -9.87
N SER A 70 -16.42 11.77 -10.99
CA SER A 70 -16.79 12.27 -12.33
C SER A 70 -18.27 12.13 -12.66
N VAL A 71 -18.96 11.12 -12.11
CA VAL A 71 -20.41 10.95 -12.26
C VAL A 71 -21.24 11.70 -11.20
N GLY A 72 -20.56 12.47 -10.34
CA GLY A 72 -21.18 13.32 -9.32
C GLY A 72 -21.75 12.56 -8.12
N GLN A 73 -21.12 11.45 -7.71
CA GLN A 73 -21.48 10.78 -6.47
C GLN A 73 -21.27 11.70 -5.26
N PRO A 74 -22.04 11.53 -4.17
CA PRO A 74 -21.85 12.29 -2.93
C PRO A 74 -20.46 12.10 -2.31
N TYR A 75 -20.03 13.10 -1.53
CA TYR A 75 -18.75 13.09 -0.79
C TYR A 75 -18.51 11.81 0.00
N GLY A 76 -19.55 11.32 0.71
CA GLY A 76 -19.46 10.10 1.50
C GLY A 76 -19.06 8.85 0.71
N ILE A 77 -19.23 8.82 -0.61
CA ILE A 77 -18.88 7.69 -1.48
C ILE A 77 -17.50 7.88 -2.11
N TRP A 78 -17.27 8.98 -2.84
CA TRP A 78 -16.03 9.12 -3.61
C TRP A 78 -14.83 9.42 -2.72
N TYR A 79 -15.00 10.24 -1.68
CA TYR A 79 -13.88 10.70 -0.84
C TYR A 79 -13.11 9.56 -0.16
N PRO A 80 -13.75 8.63 0.56
CA PRO A 80 -12.99 7.57 1.23
C PRO A 80 -12.29 6.63 0.24
N LEU A 81 -12.86 6.40 -0.95
CA LEU A 81 -12.23 5.63 -2.02
C LEU A 81 -10.96 6.32 -2.54
N VAL A 82 -11.05 7.62 -2.84
CA VAL A 82 -9.90 8.42 -3.29
C VAL A 82 -8.85 8.52 -2.20
N LEU A 83 -9.24 8.70 -0.93
CA LEU A 83 -8.32 8.81 0.20
C LEU A 83 -7.54 7.51 0.41
N ILE A 84 -8.23 6.38 0.54
CA ILE A 84 -7.59 5.06 0.72
C ILE A 84 -6.75 4.71 -0.50
N GLY A 85 -7.30 4.91 -1.71
CA GLY A 85 -6.61 4.62 -2.96
C GLY A 85 -5.34 5.48 -3.13
N GLY A 86 -5.43 6.76 -2.79
CA GLY A 86 -4.31 7.70 -2.82
C GLY A 86 -3.22 7.32 -1.84
N ILE A 87 -3.56 7.04 -0.57
CA ILE A 87 -2.58 6.62 0.44
C ILE A 87 -1.88 5.33 0.00
N LEU A 88 -2.64 4.30 -0.37
CA LEU A 88 -2.07 3.02 -0.79
C LEU A 88 -1.16 3.15 -2.02
N THR A 89 -1.62 3.89 -3.04
CA THR A 89 -0.86 4.02 -4.29
C THR A 89 0.37 4.90 -4.10
N VAL A 90 0.22 6.06 -3.49
CA VAL A 90 1.30 7.06 -3.39
C VAL A 90 2.28 6.66 -2.30
N VAL A 91 1.82 6.40 -1.08
CA VAL A 91 2.71 6.14 0.06
C VAL A 91 3.41 4.80 -0.11
N LEU A 92 2.66 3.71 -0.30
CA LEU A 92 3.29 2.40 -0.42
C LEU A 92 4.01 2.24 -1.78
N GLY A 93 3.51 2.87 -2.84
CA GLY A 93 4.18 2.90 -4.13
C GLY A 93 5.54 3.61 -4.06
N ALA A 94 5.62 4.74 -3.35
CA ALA A 94 6.88 5.46 -3.14
C ALA A 94 7.84 4.72 -2.19
N LEU A 95 7.32 4.00 -1.19
CA LEU A 95 8.15 3.24 -0.26
C LEU A 95 8.71 1.93 -0.85
N ARG A 96 7.97 1.28 -1.76
CA ARG A 96 8.38 0.03 -2.39
C ARG A 96 9.80 0.04 -2.99
N PRO A 97 10.21 1.03 -3.82
CA PRO A 97 11.58 1.06 -4.35
C PRO A 97 12.63 1.22 -3.26
N THR A 98 12.33 1.97 -2.19
CA THR A 98 13.23 2.11 -1.03
C THR A 98 13.43 0.77 -0.34
N VAL A 99 12.34 0.05 -0.03
CA VAL A 99 12.42 -1.30 0.57
C VAL A 99 13.19 -2.26 -0.34
N ARG A 100 12.95 -2.20 -1.65
CA ARG A 100 13.68 -3.01 -2.65
C ARG A 100 15.18 -2.73 -2.60
N ARG A 101 15.61 -1.46 -2.56
CA ARG A 101 17.02 -1.08 -2.45
C ARG A 101 17.67 -1.64 -1.17
N THR A 102 16.96 -1.63 -0.05
CA THR A 102 17.46 -2.22 1.20
C THR A 102 17.71 -3.73 1.06
N TYR A 103 16.84 -4.46 0.39
CA TYR A 103 17.07 -5.87 0.07
C TYR A 103 18.30 -6.07 -0.83
N GLU A 104 18.46 -5.25 -1.87
CA GLU A 104 19.60 -5.31 -2.78
C GLU A 104 20.92 -5.07 -2.04
N GLN A 105 20.96 -4.11 -1.12
CA GLN A 105 22.12 -3.87 -0.25
C GLN A 105 22.42 -5.04 0.69
N ALA A 106 21.38 -5.70 1.23
CA ALA A 106 21.56 -6.87 2.09
C ALA A 106 22.16 -8.06 1.33
N GLU A 107 21.74 -8.29 0.09
CA GLU A 107 22.32 -9.32 -0.76
C GLU A 107 23.75 -8.98 -1.20
N ALA A 108 24.04 -7.72 -1.54
CA ALA A 108 25.40 -7.27 -1.86
C ALA A 108 26.39 -7.57 -0.72
N ARG A 109 26.03 -7.23 0.54
CA ARG A 109 26.85 -7.54 1.71
C ARG A 109 27.11 -9.05 1.89
N LYS A 110 26.14 -9.90 1.56
CA LYS A 110 26.32 -11.37 1.62
C LYS A 110 27.31 -11.85 0.56
N MET A 111 27.24 -11.30 -0.65
CA MET A 111 28.16 -11.64 -1.74
C MET A 111 29.59 -11.19 -1.44
N GLU A 112 29.78 -9.96 -0.93
CA GLU A 112 31.09 -9.45 -0.50
C GLU A 112 31.72 -10.32 0.59
N ALA A 113 30.94 -10.67 1.61
CA ALA A 113 31.41 -11.55 2.68
C ALA A 113 31.77 -12.96 2.17
N ALA A 114 31.02 -13.48 1.21
CA ALA A 114 31.32 -14.77 0.57
C ALA A 114 32.57 -14.71 -0.31
N ALA A 115 32.81 -13.59 -1.01
CA ALA A 115 34.02 -13.37 -1.79
C ALA A 115 35.26 -13.29 -0.89
N PHE A 116 35.18 -12.56 0.23
CA PHE A 116 36.27 -12.48 1.20
C PHE A 116 36.64 -13.84 1.82
N ARG A 117 35.66 -14.71 2.07
CA ARG A 117 35.91 -16.08 2.57
C ARG A 117 36.58 -17.01 1.55
N ARG A 118 36.56 -16.67 0.27
CA ARG A 118 37.12 -17.48 -0.83
C ARG A 118 38.50 -16.99 -1.28
N ALA A 119 38.92 -15.81 -0.85
CA ALA A 119 40.26 -15.26 -1.06
C ALA A 119 41.22 -15.80 0.01
#